data_AF-A0A0B7NF70-F1
#
_entry.id   AF-A0A0B7NF70-F1
#
_cell.length_a   1.000
_cell.length_b   1.000
_cell.length_c   1.000
_cell.angle_alpha   90.00
_cell.angle_beta   90.00
_cell.angle_gamma   90.00
#
_symmetry.space_group_name_H-M   'P 1'
#
loop_
_entity.id
_entity.type
_entity.pdbx_description
1 polymer ?
#
loop_
_entity_poly.entity_id
_entity_poly.type
_entity_poly.pdbx_seq_one_letter_code
_entity_poly.pdbx_strand_id
1 'polypeptide(L)'
;MAIKGKGLSKDHYDIFMYFHLACRLILKPSMTKKDAADAHSLFFKYNLTFVQLYTAEYVRPYNHLLVHLHRNILDFGSAVHPWCLSYERYNYLLKSVNTSQKGHFEKTIMRKIELLEKGHQE
;
A
#
# COMPACT_ATOMS: atom_id res chain seq x y z
N MET A 1 -23.89 -1.09 -5.31
CA MET A 1 -23.98 -2.53 -5.05
C MET A 1 -24.14 -2.71 -3.55
N ALA A 2 -25.34 -3.04 -3.08
CA ALA A 2 -25.63 -3.10 -1.65
C ALA A 2 -25.15 -4.43 -1.06
N ILE A 3 -24.13 -4.40 -0.22
CA ILE A 3 -23.75 -5.54 0.61
C ILE A 3 -24.81 -5.66 1.71
N LYS A 4 -25.97 -6.24 1.36
CA LYS A 4 -27.02 -6.60 2.32
C LYS A 4 -26.51 -7.78 3.13
N GLY A 5 -26.22 -7.55 4.41
CA GLY A 5 -25.77 -8.58 5.34
C GLY A 5 -26.76 -9.74 5.42
N LYS A 6 -26.30 -10.90 4.92
CA LYS A 6 -26.82 -12.25 5.19
C LYS A 6 -25.68 -13.24 4.94
N GLY A 7 -24.90 -13.55 5.97
CA GLY A 7 -23.82 -14.55 5.92
C GLY A 7 -22.69 -14.21 4.95
N LEU A 8 -21.44 -14.40 5.37
CA LEU A 8 -20.32 -14.36 4.42
C LEU A 8 -20.42 -15.64 3.57
N SER A 9 -20.49 -15.53 2.23
CA SER A 9 -20.43 -16.73 1.41
C SER A 9 -19.10 -17.45 1.64
N LYS A 10 -19.05 -18.76 1.41
CA LYS A 10 -17.83 -19.54 1.59
C LYS A 10 -16.64 -18.92 0.84
N ASP A 11 -16.83 -18.47 -0.39
CA ASP A 11 -15.75 -17.87 -1.19
C ASP A 11 -15.27 -16.51 -0.61
N HIS A 12 -16.19 -15.70 -0.07
CA HIS A 12 -15.84 -14.45 0.61
C HIS A 12 -15.13 -14.71 1.94
N TYR A 13 -15.43 -15.82 2.61
CA TYR A 13 -14.68 -16.27 3.79
C TYR A 13 -13.29 -16.80 3.40
N ASP A 14 -13.20 -17.63 2.36
CA ASP A 14 -11.95 -18.24 1.90
C ASP A 14 -10.96 -17.18 1.44
N ILE A 15 -11.40 -16.17 0.68
CA ILE A 15 -10.51 -15.07 0.26
C ILE A 15 -9.98 -14.28 1.47
N PHE A 16 -10.83 -14.00 2.47
CA PHE A 16 -10.39 -13.36 3.70
C PHE A 16 -9.36 -14.22 4.44
N MET A 17 -9.61 -15.53 4.53
CA MET A 17 -8.71 -16.46 5.21
C MET A 17 -7.36 -16.60 4.50
N TYR A 18 -7.33 -16.65 3.17
CA TYR A 18 -6.08 -16.67 2.42
C TYR A 18 -5.23 -15.44 2.72
N PHE A 19 -5.85 -14.25 2.69
CA PHE A 19 -5.16 -13.01 3.01
C PHE A 19 -4.67 -12.98 4.47
N HIS A 20 -5.55 -13.31 5.42
CA HIS A 20 -5.24 -13.30 6.85
C HIS A 20 -4.09 -14.26 7.20
N LEU A 21 -4.14 -15.50 6.69
CA LEU A 21 -3.10 -16.49 6.93
C LEU A 21 -1.76 -16.07 6.30
N ALA A 22 -1.78 -15.48 5.11
CA ALA A 22 -0.58 -14.95 4.48
C ALA A 22 0.05 -13.84 5.33
N CYS A 23 -0.75 -12.86 5.78
CA CYS A 23 -0.31 -11.80 6.69
C CYS A 23 0.31 -12.36 7.97
N ARG A 24 -0.31 -13.38 8.58
CA ARG A 24 0.22 -14.01 9.79
C ARG A 24 1.59 -14.63 9.59
N LEU A 25 1.89 -15.17 8.41
CA LEU A 25 3.20 -15.75 8.10
C LEU A 25 4.26 -14.66 7.92
N ILE A 26 3.96 -13.61 7.14
CA ILE A 26 4.93 -12.55 6.83
C ILE A 26 5.19 -11.58 7.99
N LEU A 27 4.29 -11.54 8.98
CA LEU A 27 4.41 -10.73 10.18
C LEU A 27 5.01 -11.51 11.38
N LYS A 28 5.49 -12.74 11.17
CA LYS A 28 6.18 -13.50 12.23
C LYS A 28 7.53 -12.87 12.57
N PRO A 29 7.89 -12.68 13.86
CA PRO A 29 9.19 -12.12 14.28
C PRO A 29 10.40 -12.81 13.65
N SER A 30 10.30 -14.12 13.45
CA SER A 30 11.25 -14.94 12.72
C SER A 30 10.48 -15.75 11.68
N MET A 31 11.03 -15.83 10.47
CA MET A 31 10.36 -16.45 9.33
C MET A 31 11.35 -17.34 8.58
N THR A 32 10.90 -18.54 8.21
CA THR A 32 11.67 -19.47 7.39
C THR A 32 11.41 -19.24 5.90
N LYS A 33 12.28 -19.77 5.02
CA LYS A 33 12.02 -19.77 3.56
C LYS A 33 10.72 -20.51 3.21
N LYS A 34 10.35 -21.52 3.99
CA LYS A 34 9.08 -22.23 3.83
C LYS A 34 7.90 -21.33 4.15
N ASP A 35 7.93 -20.60 5.26
CA ASP A 35 6.88 -19.63 5.61
C ASP A 35 6.69 -18.58 4.49
N ALA A 36 7.79 -18.11 3.89
CA ALA A 36 7.73 -17.16 2.77
C ALA A 36 7.06 -17.77 1.52
N ALA A 37 7.38 -19.03 1.19
CA ALA A 37 6.75 -19.75 0.08
C ALA A 37 5.26 -20.05 0.33
N ASP A 38 4.90 -20.41 1.57
CA ASP A 38 3.53 -20.65 2.00
C ASP A 38 2.70 -19.35 1.92
N ALA A 39 3.27 -18.23 2.39
CA ALA A 39 2.65 -16.91 2.27
C ALA A 39 2.44 -16.49 0.81
N HIS A 40 3.43 -16.71 -0.05
CA HIS A 40 3.32 -16.43 -1.49
C HIS A 40 2.17 -17.21 -2.12
N SER A 41 2.07 -18.50 -1.80
CA SER A 41 1.00 -19.37 -2.30
C SER A 41 -0.38 -18.91 -1.86
N LEU A 42 -0.50 -18.43 -0.61
CA LEU A 42 -1.75 -17.86 -0.08
C LEU A 42 -2.12 -16.53 -0.74
N PHE A 43 -1.15 -15.63 -0.96
CA PHE A 43 -1.40 -14.38 -1.71
C PHE A 43 -1.80 -14.62 -3.17
N PHE A 44 -1.22 -15.64 -3.80
CA PHE A 44 -1.60 -16.04 -5.15
C PHE A 44 -3.06 -16.53 -5.20
N LYS A 45 -3.45 -17.41 -4.27
CA LYS A 45 -4.85 -17.87 -4.12
C LYS A 45 -5.79 -16.69 -3.85
N TYR A 46 -5.42 -15.79 -2.94
CA TYR A 46 -6.16 -14.56 -2.67
C TYR A 46 -6.42 -13.76 -3.94
N ASN A 47 -5.38 -13.47 -4.74
CA ASN A 47 -5.53 -12.66 -5.96
C ASN A 47 -6.37 -13.35 -7.02
N LEU A 48 -6.22 -14.67 -7.21
CA LEU A 48 -7.07 -15.42 -8.15
C LEU A 48 -8.54 -15.38 -7.72
N THR A 49 -8.83 -15.67 -6.45
CA THR A 49 -10.20 -15.61 -5.92
C THR A 49 -10.75 -14.18 -5.94
N PHE A 50 -9.90 -13.16 -5.73
CA PHE A 50 -10.29 -11.76 -5.83
C PHE A 50 -10.81 -11.42 -7.23
N VAL A 51 -10.07 -11.81 -8.27
CA VAL A 51 -10.49 -11.57 -9.66
C VAL A 51 -11.77 -12.32 -9.99
N GLN A 52 -11.95 -13.54 -9.48
CA GLN A 52 -13.16 -14.33 -9.68
C GLN A 52 -14.40 -13.71 -9.01
N LEU A 53 -14.26 -13.20 -7.78
CA LEU A 53 -15.38 -12.65 -7.01
C LEU A 53 -15.72 -11.21 -7.38
N TYR A 54 -14.70 -10.40 -7.66
CA TYR A 54 -14.87 -8.95 -7.83
C TYR A 54 -14.56 -8.45 -9.23
N THR A 55 -14.07 -9.28 -10.15
CA THR A 55 -13.63 -8.91 -11.50
C THR A 55 -12.29 -8.17 -11.53
N ALA A 56 -11.58 -8.28 -12.66
CA ALA A 56 -10.29 -7.64 -12.89
C ALA A 56 -10.31 -6.10 -12.80
N GLU A 57 -11.46 -5.46 -13.03
CA GLU A 57 -11.65 -4.00 -12.93
C GLU A 57 -11.29 -3.44 -11.55
N TYR A 58 -11.47 -4.24 -10.49
CA TYR A 58 -11.21 -3.83 -9.11
C TYR A 58 -9.79 -4.16 -8.64
N VAL A 59 -8.98 -4.79 -9.49
CA VAL A 59 -7.57 -5.08 -9.19
C VAL A 59 -6.81 -3.76 -9.08
N ARG A 60 -6.15 -3.58 -7.95
CA ARG A 60 -5.31 -2.40 -7.68
C ARG A 60 -3.83 -2.80 -7.75
N PRO A 61 -2.91 -1.83 -7.89
CA PRO A 61 -1.47 -2.09 -7.80
C PRO A 61 -1.08 -2.88 -6.54
N TYR A 62 -1.82 -2.68 -5.44
CA TYR A 62 -1.69 -3.46 -4.21
C TYR A 62 -1.77 -4.98 -4.44
N ASN A 63 -2.77 -5.46 -5.20
CA ASN A 63 -2.91 -6.89 -5.51
C ASN A 63 -1.67 -7.42 -6.24
N HIS A 64 -1.14 -6.65 -7.19
CA HIS A 64 0.08 -7.01 -7.91
C HIS A 64 1.31 -7.03 -6.99
N LEU A 65 1.43 -6.07 -6.08
CA LEU A 65 2.53 -6.00 -5.12
C LEU A 65 2.59 -7.22 -4.19
N LEU A 66 1.45 -7.82 -3.84
CA LEU A 66 1.42 -9.06 -3.05
C LEU A 66 2.17 -10.22 -3.73
N VAL A 67 2.26 -10.24 -5.06
CA VAL A 67 3.01 -11.26 -5.81
C VAL A 67 4.51 -11.05 -5.67
N HIS A 68 4.97 -9.79 -5.69
CA HIS A 68 6.39 -9.44 -5.54
C HIS A 68 6.88 -9.50 -4.09
N LEU A 69 5.96 -9.51 -3.13
CA LEU A 69 6.29 -9.49 -1.71
C LEU A 69 7.16 -10.68 -1.29
N HIS A 70 7.01 -11.84 -1.93
CA HIS A 70 7.86 -13.01 -1.69
C HIS A 70 9.34 -12.73 -1.91
N ARG A 71 9.68 -12.08 -3.04
CA ARG A 71 11.07 -11.73 -3.35
C ARG A 71 11.61 -10.73 -2.34
N ASN A 72 10.83 -9.70 -2.03
CA ASN A 72 11.21 -8.69 -1.05
C ASN A 72 11.45 -9.32 0.33
N ILE A 73 10.63 -10.30 0.72
CA ILE A 73 10.81 -11.04 1.97
C ILE A 73 12.11 -11.84 1.99
N LEU A 74 12.49 -12.46 0.88
CA LEU A 74 13.75 -13.21 0.80
C LEU A 74 14.97 -12.28 0.86
N ASP A 75 14.85 -11.08 0.28
CA ASP A 75 15.94 -10.10 0.22
C ASP A 75 16.08 -9.31 1.54
N PHE A 76 14.97 -8.97 2.21
CA PHE A 76 14.93 -8.05 3.35
C PHE A 76 14.45 -8.67 4.66
N GLY A 77 14.02 -9.93 4.65
CA GLY A 77 13.52 -10.65 5.83
C GLY A 77 12.04 -10.39 6.13
N SER A 78 11.64 -10.61 7.38
CA SER A 78 10.24 -10.52 7.81
C SER A 78 9.71 -9.08 7.84
N ALA A 79 8.41 -8.91 7.56
CA ALA A 79 7.73 -7.61 7.52
C ALA A 79 7.13 -7.20 8.88
N VAL A 80 7.57 -7.82 9.99
CA VAL A 80 7.10 -7.58 11.38
C VAL A 80 7.10 -6.11 11.74
N HIS A 81 8.15 -5.41 11.34
CA HIS A 81 8.15 -3.96 11.31
C HIS A 81 7.93 -3.60 9.85
N PRO A 82 6.88 -2.82 9.51
CA PRO A 82 6.72 -2.34 8.15
C PRO A 82 8.06 -1.74 7.73
N TRP A 83 8.64 -2.22 6.63
CA TRP A 83 9.93 -1.70 6.15
C TRP A 83 9.90 -0.16 5.99
N CYS A 84 8.70 0.40 5.81
CA CYS A 84 8.43 1.82 5.71
C CYS A 84 8.30 2.57 7.05
N LEU A 85 8.10 1.89 8.20
CA LEU A 85 7.78 2.54 9.48
C LEU A 85 8.89 3.48 9.95
N SER A 86 10.17 3.10 9.75
CA SER A 86 11.31 3.97 10.05
C SER A 86 11.32 5.23 9.18
N TYR A 87 10.93 5.12 7.92
CA TYR A 87 10.83 6.24 6.99
C TYR A 87 9.64 7.14 7.32
N GLU A 88 8.49 6.58 7.71
CA GLU A 88 7.33 7.35 8.15
C GLU A 88 7.64 8.15 9.41
N ARG A 89 8.31 7.52 10.40
CA ARG A 89 8.81 8.21 11.59
C ARG A 89 9.77 9.33 11.20
N TYR A 90 10.69 9.08 10.27
CA TYR A 90 11.63 10.09 9.82
C TYR A 90 10.93 11.25 9.08
N ASN A 91 9.95 10.95 8.23
CA ASN A 91 9.13 11.96 7.54
C ASN A 91 8.35 12.83 8.53
N TYR A 92 7.84 12.24 9.61
CA TYR A 92 7.22 12.99 10.69
C TYR A 92 8.21 13.95 11.37
N LEU A 93 9.42 13.46 11.70
CA LEU A 93 10.48 14.29 12.27
C LEU A 93 10.88 15.42 11.31
N LEU A 94 11.09 15.13 10.02
CA LEU A 94 11.42 16.14 9.01
C LEU A 94 10.34 17.21 8.88
N LYS A 95 9.06 16.83 8.94
CA LYS A 95 7.92 17.78 8.94
C LYS A 95 7.90 18.67 10.19
N SER A 96 8.43 18.18 11.31
CA SER A 96 8.54 18.92 12.57
C SER A 96 9.73 19.89 12.59
N VAL A 97 10.75 19.66 11.78
CA VAL A 97 11.81 20.64 11.56
C VAL A 97 11.23 21.79 10.74
N ASN A 98 11.32 23.00 11.27
CA ASN A 98 10.90 24.21 10.57
C ASN A 98 11.93 24.59 9.49
N THR A 99 12.16 23.70 8.51
CA THR A 99 12.97 23.96 7.31
C THR A 99 12.26 24.85 6.32
N SER A 100 11.02 25.19 6.60
CA SER A 100 10.17 25.84 5.65
C SER A 100 10.37 27.34 5.66
N GLN A 101 11.03 27.79 4.60
CA GLN A 101 10.50 28.86 3.77
C GLN A 101 9.07 28.52 3.26
N LYS A 102 8.12 28.17 4.16
CA LYS A 102 6.79 27.61 3.84
C LYS A 102 6.00 28.53 2.91
N GLY A 103 6.25 29.84 3.05
CA GLY A 103 5.69 30.87 2.17
C GLY A 103 6.48 31.20 0.91
N HIS A 104 7.70 30.71 0.66
CA HIS A 104 8.45 31.10 -0.55
C HIS A 104 7.98 30.39 -1.81
N PHE A 105 7.54 29.13 -1.70
CA PHE A 105 6.91 28.45 -2.83
C PHE A 105 5.60 29.14 -3.23
N GLU A 106 4.75 29.42 -2.24
CA GLU A 106 3.50 30.17 -2.41
C GLU A 106 3.78 31.58 -2.96
N LYS A 107 4.76 32.32 -2.42
CA LYS A 107 5.18 33.64 -2.95
C LYS A 107 5.69 33.56 -4.39
N THR A 108 6.39 32.49 -4.77
CA THR A 108 6.89 32.31 -6.14
C THR A 108 5.75 32.02 -7.11
N ILE A 109 4.77 31.21 -6.71
CA ILE A 109 3.55 30.96 -7.49
C ILE A 109 2.73 32.24 -7.62
N MET A 110 2.47 32.94 -6.52
CA MET A 110 1.67 34.17 -6.53
C MET A 110 2.32 35.25 -7.40
N ARG A 111 3.65 35.41 -7.35
CA ARG A 111 4.39 36.33 -8.21
C ARG A 111 4.29 35.95 -9.69
N LYS A 112 4.30 34.65 -10.00
CA LYS A 112 4.15 34.17 -11.39
C LYS A 112 2.73 34.40 -11.90
N ILE A 113 1.71 34.22 -11.06
CA ILE A 113 0.30 34.51 -11.39
C ILE A 113 0.14 36.02 -11.66
N GLU A 114 0.67 36.88 -10.78
CA GLU A 114 0.60 38.35 -10.94
C GLU A 114 1.24 38.83 -12.24
N LEU A 115 2.37 38.24 -12.65
CA LEU A 115 3.04 38.57 -13.92
C LEU A 115 2.23 38.12 -15.14
N LEU A 116 1.53 36.98 -15.05
CA LEU A 116 0.68 36.47 -16.13
C LEU A 116 -0.60 37.30 -16.29
N GLU A 117 -1.15 37.80 -15.18
CA GLU A 117 -2.30 38.72 -15.18
C GLU A 117 -1.94 40.09 -15.74
N LYS A 118 -0.76 40.63 -15.39
CA LYS A 118 -0.26 41.91 -15.93
C LYS A 118 0.05 41.84 -17.42
N GLY A 119 0.54 40.71 -17.92
CA GLY A 119 0.81 40.49 -19.35
C GLY A 119 -0.45 40.23 -20.22
N HIS A 120 -1.65 40.17 -19.63
CA HIS A 120 -2.93 40.07 -20.35
C HIS A 120 -3.68 41.41 -20.43
N GLN A 121 -3.12 42.50 -19.88
CA GLN A 121 -3.72 43.84 -19.87
C GLN A 121 -3.02 44.83 -20.84
N GLU A 122 -2.07 44.37 -21.64
CA GLU A 122 -1.47 45.08 -22.80
C GLU A 122 -1.95 44.43 -24.11
#